data_AF-A0A3R9RXT9-F1
#
_entry.id   AF-A0A3R9RXT9-F1
#
_cell.length_a   1.000
_cell.length_b   1.000
_cell.length_c   1.000
_cell.angle_alpha   90.00
_cell.angle_beta   90.00
_cell.angle_gamma   90.00
#
_symmetry.space_group_name_H-M   'P 1'
#
loop_
_entity.id
_entity.type
_entity.pdbx_description
1 polymer ?
#
loop_
_entity_poly.entity_id
_entity_poly.type
_entity_poly.pdbx_seq_one_letter_code
_entity_poly.pdbx_strand_id
1 'polypeptide(L)'
;LIPLFVSLHINSSAASRMLSDKGVAYLKKHEPIGCRDHYTVRLLESKGIKAYFTGCLTLTLDSYAKKESNNDGKIYIVDPLYGFPNKDRIFTNTKSLIKGIIKGDILAMNSINEFMQNIFSKNLLDNAEYIKQELPSKSYTEDEKFKLAEGLLEKYSTAKLVITSRIHCALPCLALGTPVIYLKGFEKEFDACRMEGLSELFHTINVNRKTKEISANFPVSGLIDENINLINKPDYLTLANDLKETVSSFINNDS
;
A
#
# COMPACT_ATOMS: atom_id res chain seq x y z
N LEU A 1 -11.07 28.66 9.31
CA LEU A 1 -10.64 27.24 9.26
C LEU A 1 -9.13 27.21 9.24
N ILE A 2 -8.52 26.70 10.31
CA ILE A 2 -7.09 26.40 10.37
C ILE A 2 -6.96 24.92 9.98
N PRO A 3 -6.17 24.54 8.97
CA PRO A 3 -6.00 23.15 8.59
C PRO A 3 -5.06 22.41 9.56
N LEU A 4 -5.41 21.18 9.93
CA LEU A 4 -4.48 20.20 10.49
C LEU A 4 -3.86 19.39 9.36
N PHE A 5 -2.53 19.33 9.29
CA PHE A 5 -1.82 18.45 8.37
C PHE A 5 -1.41 17.16 9.05
N VAL A 6 -1.96 16.06 8.54
CA VAL A 6 -1.56 14.69 8.87
C VAL A 6 -1.44 13.86 7.60
N SER A 7 -0.58 12.84 7.61
CA SER A 7 -0.42 11.90 6.50
C SER A 7 -0.14 12.55 5.13
N LEU A 8 0.50 13.73 5.10
CA LEU A 8 0.86 14.38 3.84
C LEU A 8 1.95 13.57 3.13
N HIS A 9 1.72 13.20 1.87
CA HIS A 9 2.74 12.67 0.98
C HIS A 9 2.96 13.62 -0.19
N ILE A 10 4.21 13.93 -0.49
CA ILE A 10 4.58 14.68 -1.69
C ILE A 10 5.35 13.76 -2.61
N ASN A 11 4.76 13.41 -3.75
CA ASN A 11 5.47 12.66 -4.77
C ASN A 11 6.60 13.51 -5.36
N SER A 12 7.78 12.92 -5.57
CA SER A 12 8.95 13.62 -6.14
C SER A 12 8.66 14.26 -7.50
N SER A 13 7.81 13.66 -8.35
CA SER A 13 7.38 14.25 -9.63
C SER A 13 6.49 15.50 -9.48
N ALA A 14 5.81 15.66 -8.35
CA ALA A 14 4.96 16.81 -8.04
C ALA A 14 5.65 17.83 -7.11
N ALA A 15 6.80 17.47 -6.52
CA ALA A 15 7.48 18.26 -5.50
C ALA A 15 7.83 19.67 -5.95
N SER A 16 8.36 19.84 -7.17
CA SER A 16 8.71 21.17 -7.72
C SER A 16 7.50 22.11 -7.82
N ARG A 17 6.33 21.57 -8.17
CA ARG A 17 5.08 22.33 -8.27
C ARG A 17 4.50 22.63 -6.88
N MET A 18 4.43 21.63 -6.01
CA MET A 18 3.85 21.75 -4.67
C MET A 18 4.72 22.61 -3.74
N LEU A 19 6.04 22.60 -3.92
CA LEU A 19 7.02 23.35 -3.12
C LEU A 19 7.59 24.55 -3.89
N SER A 20 6.75 25.19 -4.71
CA SER A 20 6.99 26.56 -5.19
C SER A 20 7.00 27.54 -4.02
N ASP A 21 7.48 28.78 -4.21
CA ASP A 21 7.54 29.78 -3.15
C ASP A 21 6.19 29.98 -2.44
N LYS A 22 5.10 29.97 -3.20
CA LYS A 22 3.73 30.03 -2.66
C LYS A 22 3.37 28.81 -1.83
N GLY A 23 3.73 27.61 -2.30
CA GLY A 23 3.47 26.36 -1.58
C GLY A 23 4.27 26.25 -0.29
N VAL A 24 5.56 26.63 -0.32
CA VAL A 24 6.41 26.70 0.87
C VAL A 24 5.85 27.71 1.87
N ALA A 25 5.50 28.92 1.42
CA ALA A 25 4.90 29.94 2.29
C ALA A 25 3.58 29.45 2.93
N TYR A 26 2.76 28.74 2.16
CA TYR A 26 1.52 28.15 2.67
C TYR A 26 1.78 27.07 3.71
N LEU A 27 2.71 26.13 3.48
CA LEU A 27 3.01 25.08 4.44
C LEU A 27 3.69 25.62 5.70
N LYS A 28 4.59 26.61 5.58
CA LYS A 28 5.19 27.29 6.75
C LYS A 28 4.16 27.95 7.65
N LYS A 29 3.09 28.51 7.08
CA LYS A 29 2.01 29.14 7.85
C LYS A 29 1.23 28.13 8.72
N HIS A 30 1.27 26.84 8.36
CA HIS A 30 0.50 25.79 9.02
C HIS A 30 1.40 24.71 9.66
N GLU A 31 2.66 25.05 9.92
CA GLU A 31 3.59 24.12 10.56
C GLU A 31 3.21 23.86 12.04
N PRO A 32 3.56 22.69 12.61
CA PRO A 32 4.28 21.59 11.98
C PRO A 32 3.38 20.72 11.07
N ILE A 33 3.96 20.20 10.00
CA ILE A 33 3.25 19.38 8.99
C ILE A 33 3.43 17.88 9.29
N GLY A 34 2.32 17.18 9.54
CA GLY A 34 2.32 15.72 9.68
C GLY A 34 2.41 15.02 8.33
N CYS A 35 3.45 14.20 8.16
CA CYS A 35 3.80 13.53 6.91
C CYS A 35 3.58 12.03 6.95
N ARG A 36 3.20 11.47 5.79
CA ARG A 36 2.95 10.04 5.61
C ARG A 36 4.20 9.18 5.67
N ASP A 37 5.35 9.72 5.25
CA ASP A 37 6.61 9.01 5.08
C ASP A 37 7.80 9.92 5.40
N HIS A 38 8.92 9.30 5.79
CA HIS A 38 10.13 10.04 6.14
C HIS A 38 10.75 10.78 4.95
N TYR A 39 10.53 10.32 3.72
CA TYR A 39 10.92 11.07 2.54
C TYR A 39 10.27 12.46 2.51
N THR A 40 8.95 12.54 2.73
CA THR A 40 8.22 13.81 2.75
C THR A 40 8.66 14.68 3.91
N VAL A 41 8.94 14.11 5.10
CA VAL A 41 9.52 14.85 6.24
C VAL A 41 10.81 15.55 5.82
N ARG A 42 11.81 14.79 5.35
CA ARG A 42 13.11 15.34 4.94
C ARG A 42 12.98 16.35 3.81
N LEU A 43 12.07 16.11 2.87
CA LEU A 43 11.80 17.03 1.76
C LEU A 43 11.29 18.38 2.28
N LEU A 44 10.36 18.40 3.23
CA LEU A 44 9.84 19.63 3.83
C LEU A 44 10.87 20.33 4.71
N GLU A 45 11.61 19.59 5.52
CA GLU A 45 12.70 20.12 6.36
C GLU A 45 13.79 20.78 5.51
N SER A 46 14.12 20.21 4.34
CA SER A 46 15.07 20.82 3.38
C SER A 46 14.62 22.18 2.84
N LYS A 47 13.31 22.51 2.95
CA LYS A 47 12.73 23.81 2.63
C LYS A 47 12.50 24.69 3.87
N GLY A 48 12.99 24.26 5.03
CA GLY A 48 12.85 24.94 6.31
C GLY A 48 11.42 24.98 6.83
N ILE A 49 10.60 23.96 6.50
CA ILE A 49 9.25 23.76 7.04
C ILE A 49 9.34 22.72 8.16
N LYS A 50 8.83 23.01 9.37
CA LYS A 50 8.79 21.98 10.42
C LYS A 50 7.84 20.85 10.00
N ALA A 51 8.32 19.63 10.02
CA ALA A 51 7.56 18.44 9.66
C ALA A 51 7.86 17.28 10.61
N TYR A 52 6.94 16.34 10.72
CA TYR A 52 7.08 15.14 11.55
C TYR A 52 6.36 13.97 10.91
N PHE A 53 6.74 12.75 11.26
CA PHE A 53 6.13 11.54 10.71
C PHE A 53 4.85 11.17 11.47
N THR A 54 3.77 10.92 10.74
CA THR A 54 2.45 10.53 11.30
C THR A 54 1.93 9.20 10.77
N GLY A 55 2.64 8.57 9.84
CA GLY A 55 2.12 7.41 9.11
C GLY A 55 0.95 7.75 8.18
N CYS A 56 0.25 6.73 7.70
CA CYS A 56 -0.79 6.86 6.68
C CYS A 56 -2.19 6.80 7.30
N LEU A 57 -3.07 7.72 6.88
CA LEU A 57 -4.45 7.85 7.35
C LEU A 57 -5.25 6.53 7.31
N THR A 58 -4.96 5.67 6.35
CA THR A 58 -5.64 4.37 6.21
C THR A 58 -5.39 3.41 7.38
N LEU A 59 -4.42 3.69 8.26
CA LEU A 59 -4.20 2.94 9.50
C LEU A 59 -5.34 3.14 10.53
N THR A 60 -6.21 4.13 10.33
CA THR A 60 -7.34 4.44 11.22
C THR A 60 -8.69 3.97 10.67
N LEU A 61 -8.68 2.98 9.77
CA LEU A 61 -9.90 2.39 9.18
C LEU A 61 -10.48 1.22 9.99
N ASP A 62 -10.11 1.10 11.26
CA ASP A 62 -10.57 0.06 12.18
C ASP A 62 -12.08 0.12 12.46
N SER A 63 -12.76 1.23 12.13
CA SER A 63 -14.23 1.29 12.17
C SER A 63 -14.89 0.29 11.21
N TYR A 64 -14.18 -0.14 10.16
CA TYR A 64 -14.64 -1.16 9.22
C TYR A 64 -14.31 -2.60 9.70
N ALA A 65 -13.59 -2.77 10.81
CA ALA A 65 -13.24 -4.08 11.33
C ALA A 65 -14.49 -4.78 11.89
N LYS A 66 -14.68 -6.05 11.51
CA LYS A 66 -15.74 -6.87 12.10
C LYS A 66 -15.25 -7.51 13.40
N LYS A 67 -15.59 -6.86 14.52
CA LYS A 67 -15.12 -7.18 15.88
C LYS A 67 -15.47 -8.60 16.38
N GLU A 68 -16.46 -9.25 15.79
CA GLU A 68 -17.03 -10.52 16.31
C GLU A 68 -16.99 -11.70 15.32
N SER A 69 -16.49 -11.52 14.10
CA SER A 69 -16.42 -12.62 13.13
C SER A 69 -15.07 -13.32 13.22
N ASN A 70 -15.10 -14.65 13.41
CA ASN A 70 -14.01 -15.50 12.92
C ASN A 70 -13.76 -15.18 11.44
N ASN A 71 -12.51 -15.24 11.00
CA ASN A 71 -12.23 -15.09 9.57
C ASN A 71 -13.06 -16.10 8.76
N ASP A 72 -13.44 -15.73 7.54
CA ASP A 72 -14.26 -16.53 6.64
C ASP A 72 -13.44 -17.62 5.91
N GLY A 73 -12.19 -17.83 6.31
CA GLY A 73 -11.25 -18.77 5.70
C GLY A 73 -10.67 -18.30 4.36
N LYS A 74 -11.10 -17.16 3.80
CA LYS A 74 -10.71 -16.74 2.46
C LYS A 74 -9.34 -16.09 2.44
N ILE A 75 -8.59 -16.42 1.40
CA ILE A 75 -7.30 -15.81 1.09
C ILE A 75 -7.49 -14.92 -0.14
N TYR A 76 -7.13 -13.65 -0.03
CA TYR A 76 -7.19 -12.71 -1.15
C TYR A 76 -5.81 -12.40 -1.68
N ILE A 77 -5.62 -12.55 -3.00
CA ILE A 77 -4.41 -12.11 -3.69
C ILE A 77 -4.75 -10.86 -4.48
N VAL A 78 -4.27 -9.70 -4.00
CA VAL A 78 -4.65 -8.38 -4.50
C VAL A 78 -3.49 -7.74 -5.23
N ASP A 79 -3.57 -7.63 -6.55
CA ASP A 79 -2.51 -7.07 -7.41
C ASP A 79 -1.09 -7.51 -6.96
N PRO A 80 -0.78 -8.82 -7.02
CA PRO A 80 0.53 -9.33 -6.61
C PRO A 80 1.60 -8.80 -7.55
N LEU A 81 2.75 -8.39 -6.99
CA LEU A 81 3.92 -7.97 -7.77
C LEU A 81 3.61 -6.87 -8.82
N TYR A 82 2.78 -5.88 -8.49
CA TYR A 82 2.26 -4.80 -9.35
C TYR A 82 3.34 -3.98 -10.10
N GLY A 83 4.60 -4.01 -9.64
CA GLY A 83 5.72 -3.41 -10.37
C GLY A 83 6.16 -4.19 -11.61
N PHE A 84 5.67 -5.41 -11.84
CA PHE A 84 5.99 -6.22 -13.02
C PHE A 84 5.24 -5.68 -14.25
N PRO A 85 5.80 -5.81 -15.48
CA PRO A 85 5.08 -5.42 -16.69
C PRO A 85 3.75 -6.17 -16.78
N ASN A 86 2.64 -5.42 -16.87
CA ASN A 86 1.30 -5.96 -17.08
C ASN A 86 0.78 -5.49 -18.45
N LYS A 87 0.23 -6.42 -19.24
CA LYS A 87 -0.36 -6.19 -20.57
C LYS A 87 -1.34 -5.03 -20.56
N ASP A 88 -2.15 -4.90 -19.52
CA ASP A 88 -3.16 -3.84 -19.38
C ASP A 88 -2.54 -2.42 -19.42
N ARG A 89 -1.28 -2.24 -18.98
CA ARG A 89 -0.56 -0.95 -19.03
C ARG A 89 0.17 -0.68 -20.35
N ILE A 90 0.37 -1.71 -21.17
CA ILE A 90 1.05 -1.61 -22.47
C ILE A 90 0.05 -1.20 -23.55
N PHE A 91 -1.22 -1.62 -23.44
CA PHE A 91 -2.26 -1.34 -24.43
C PHE A 91 -2.97 0.02 -24.29
N THR A 92 -2.73 0.82 -23.25
CA THR A 92 -3.37 2.14 -23.06
C THR A 92 -2.63 3.31 -23.73
N ASN A 93 -1.42 3.10 -24.28
CA ASN A 93 -0.63 4.17 -24.88
C ASN A 93 -0.43 3.90 -26.38
N THR A 94 -1.34 4.43 -27.20
CA THR A 94 -1.35 4.29 -28.66
C THR A 94 -0.09 4.80 -29.37
N LYS A 95 0.82 5.48 -28.65
CA LYS A 95 2.14 5.91 -29.17
C LYS A 95 3.27 4.87 -29.02
N SER A 96 3.05 3.74 -28.32
CA SER A 96 4.08 2.69 -28.14
C SER A 96 3.89 1.46 -29.05
N LEU A 97 2.89 1.47 -29.92
CA LEU A 97 2.46 0.29 -30.71
C LEU A 97 3.46 -0.20 -31.79
N ILE A 98 4.64 0.42 -31.95
CA ILE A 98 5.58 0.08 -33.04
C ILE A 98 6.93 -0.49 -32.54
N LYS A 99 7.15 -0.67 -31.23
CA LYS A 99 8.37 -1.36 -30.74
C LYS A 99 8.06 -2.50 -29.75
N GLY A 100 7.87 -3.71 -30.28
CA GLY A 100 8.28 -4.96 -29.60
C GLY A 100 7.24 -5.82 -28.88
N ILE A 101 5.98 -5.88 -29.32
CA ILE A 101 4.84 -6.23 -28.44
C ILE A 101 4.49 -7.72 -28.23
N ILE A 102 5.14 -8.72 -28.84
CA ILE A 102 4.65 -10.13 -28.68
C ILE A 102 5.53 -11.04 -27.81
N LYS A 103 6.84 -10.78 -27.65
CA LYS A 103 7.75 -11.64 -26.85
C LYS A 103 7.94 -11.20 -25.39
N GLY A 104 7.98 -9.90 -25.10
CA GLY A 104 8.28 -9.40 -23.75
C GLY A 104 7.16 -9.65 -22.73
N ASP A 105 5.91 -9.59 -23.16
CA ASP A 105 4.74 -9.63 -22.28
C ASP A 105 4.39 -11.03 -21.78
N ILE A 106 4.70 -12.07 -22.57
CA ILE A 106 4.56 -13.47 -22.15
C ILE A 106 5.64 -13.83 -21.13
N LEU A 107 6.88 -13.36 -21.34
CA LEU A 107 8.00 -13.57 -20.42
C LEU A 107 7.76 -12.90 -19.05
N ALA A 108 7.15 -11.72 -19.04
CA ALA A 108 6.80 -11.03 -17.79
C ALA A 108 5.70 -11.75 -16.99
N MET A 109 4.63 -12.23 -17.63
CA MET A 109 3.60 -13.04 -16.95
C MET A 109 4.16 -14.37 -16.43
N ASN A 110 5.05 -15.02 -17.20
CA ASN A 110 5.72 -16.24 -16.75
C ASN A 110 6.55 -15.99 -15.49
N SER A 111 7.21 -14.83 -15.39
CA SER A 111 8.03 -14.51 -14.21
C SER A 111 7.20 -14.27 -12.94
N ILE A 112 6.02 -13.65 -13.02
CA ILE A 112 5.13 -13.48 -11.86
C ILE A 112 4.66 -14.85 -11.37
N ASN A 113 4.18 -15.69 -12.28
CA ASN A 113 3.70 -17.02 -11.94
C ASN A 113 4.83 -17.88 -11.34
N GLU A 114 6.04 -17.80 -11.88
CA GLU A 114 7.24 -18.47 -11.35
C GLU A 114 7.51 -18.04 -9.91
N PHE A 115 7.54 -16.74 -9.61
CA PHE A 115 7.75 -16.26 -8.24
C PHE A 115 6.62 -16.69 -7.31
N MET A 116 5.36 -16.57 -7.73
CA MET A 116 4.21 -16.97 -6.91
C MET A 116 4.27 -18.47 -6.58
N GLN A 117 4.63 -19.33 -7.54
CA GLN A 117 4.78 -20.78 -7.33
C GLN A 117 6.00 -21.15 -6.46
N ASN A 118 7.04 -20.30 -6.45
CA ASN A 118 8.20 -20.47 -5.57
C ASN A 118 7.98 -19.94 -4.15
N ILE A 119 6.91 -19.18 -3.91
CA ILE A 119 6.58 -18.59 -2.62
C ILE A 119 5.41 -19.34 -1.96
N PHE A 120 4.40 -19.69 -2.73
CA PHE A 120 3.13 -20.19 -2.23
C PHE A 120 2.81 -21.60 -2.76
N SER A 121 2.10 -22.38 -1.95
CA SER A 121 1.61 -23.71 -2.32
C SER A 121 0.63 -23.62 -3.48
N LYS A 122 0.60 -24.65 -4.33
CA LYS A 122 -0.38 -24.74 -5.42
C LYS A 122 -1.82 -24.67 -4.89
N ASN A 123 -2.10 -25.30 -3.75
CA ASN A 123 -3.44 -25.31 -3.16
C ASN A 123 -3.88 -23.90 -2.73
N LEU A 124 -2.99 -23.12 -2.13
CA LEU A 124 -3.27 -21.71 -1.80
C LEU A 124 -3.53 -20.91 -3.07
N LEU A 125 -2.66 -21.02 -4.08
CA LEU A 125 -2.77 -20.25 -5.31
C LEU A 125 -4.05 -20.55 -6.10
N ASP A 126 -4.51 -21.80 -6.09
CA ASP A 126 -5.71 -22.25 -6.80
C ASP A 126 -7.00 -21.84 -6.10
N ASN A 127 -7.00 -21.77 -4.76
CA ASN A 127 -8.20 -21.46 -3.96
C ASN A 127 -8.29 -19.99 -3.52
N ALA A 128 -7.26 -19.17 -3.76
CA ALA A 128 -7.29 -17.75 -3.45
C ALA A 128 -8.21 -16.95 -4.40
N GLU A 129 -8.90 -15.94 -3.85
CA GLU A 129 -9.66 -14.99 -4.65
C GLU A 129 -8.74 -13.85 -5.15
N TYR A 130 -8.63 -13.70 -6.47
CA TYR A 130 -7.80 -12.66 -7.08
C TYR A 130 -8.57 -11.36 -7.28
N ILE A 131 -8.02 -10.24 -6.81
CA ILE A 131 -8.63 -8.92 -6.90
C ILE A 131 -7.68 -7.95 -7.62
N LYS A 132 -8.22 -7.19 -8.59
CA LYS A 132 -7.56 -6.03 -9.20
C LYS A 132 -8.19 -4.75 -8.67
N GLN A 133 -7.37 -3.80 -8.20
CA GLN A 133 -7.82 -2.48 -7.75
C GLN A 133 -7.66 -1.39 -8.81
N GLU A 134 -7.01 -1.69 -9.94
CA GLU A 134 -6.99 -0.78 -11.09
C GLU A 134 -8.37 -0.71 -11.74
N LEU A 135 -9.06 0.40 -11.50
CA LEU A 135 -10.31 0.71 -12.18
C LEU A 135 -10.03 1.36 -13.54
N PRO A 136 -10.79 0.99 -14.59
CA PRO A 136 -10.77 1.70 -15.86
C PRO A 136 -11.02 3.21 -15.69
N SER A 137 -10.22 4.02 -16.37
CA SER A 137 -10.30 5.47 -16.30
C SER A 137 -11.64 5.99 -16.85
N LYS A 138 -12.25 6.95 -16.15
CA LYS A 138 -13.54 7.60 -16.50
C LYS A 138 -14.77 6.68 -16.51
N SER A 139 -14.67 5.47 -15.94
CA SER A 139 -15.78 4.52 -15.90
C SER A 139 -16.67 4.62 -14.66
N TYR A 140 -16.20 5.30 -13.61
CA TYR A 140 -16.88 5.37 -12.32
C TYR A 140 -16.92 6.79 -11.77
N THR A 141 -18.06 7.14 -11.19
CA THR A 141 -18.27 8.33 -10.37
C THR A 141 -17.53 8.20 -9.03
N GLU A 142 -17.40 9.31 -8.29
CA GLU A 142 -16.77 9.27 -6.96
C GLU A 142 -17.56 8.39 -5.98
N ASP A 143 -18.88 8.49 -5.96
CA ASP A 143 -19.74 7.67 -5.09
C ASP A 143 -19.60 6.16 -5.39
N GLU A 144 -19.51 5.79 -6.67
CA GLU A 144 -19.25 4.40 -7.06
C GLU A 144 -17.87 3.93 -6.60
N LYS A 145 -16.84 4.79 -6.67
CA LYS A 145 -15.51 4.46 -6.15
C LYS A 145 -15.53 4.25 -4.64
N PHE A 146 -16.25 5.09 -3.89
CA PHE A 146 -16.42 4.89 -2.45
C PHE A 146 -17.11 3.57 -2.14
N LYS A 147 -18.22 3.25 -2.83
CA LYS A 147 -18.90 1.95 -2.66
C LYS A 147 -18.00 0.75 -2.96
N LEU A 148 -17.19 0.85 -4.02
CA LEU A 148 -16.21 -0.19 -4.36
C LEU A 148 -15.13 -0.32 -3.27
N ALA A 149 -14.65 0.80 -2.74
CA ALA A 149 -13.67 0.79 -1.65
C ALA A 149 -14.26 0.18 -0.36
N GLU A 150 -15.49 0.54 0.01
CA GLU A 150 -16.20 -0.04 1.16
C GLU A 150 -16.37 -1.55 1.00
N GLY A 151 -16.82 -2.02 -0.17
CA GLY A 151 -16.94 -3.45 -0.44
C GLY A 151 -15.59 -4.21 -0.37
N LEU A 152 -14.46 -3.56 -0.69
CA LEU A 152 -13.14 -4.15 -0.48
C LEU A 152 -12.78 -4.21 1.01
N LEU A 153 -13.05 -3.14 1.78
CA LEU A 153 -12.82 -3.13 3.23
C LEU A 153 -13.65 -4.22 3.93
N GLU A 154 -14.91 -4.41 3.53
CA GLU A 154 -15.76 -5.48 4.05
C GLU A 154 -15.18 -6.87 3.77
N LYS A 155 -14.71 -7.13 2.54
CA LYS A 155 -14.04 -8.40 2.20
C LYS A 155 -12.77 -8.62 3.03
N TYR A 156 -11.94 -7.58 3.15
CA TYR A 156 -10.69 -7.70 3.89
C TYR A 156 -10.95 -7.89 5.38
N SER A 157 -12.00 -7.27 5.94
CA SER A 157 -12.34 -7.35 7.37
C SER A 157 -12.61 -8.76 7.89
N THR A 158 -12.98 -9.70 7.00
CA THR A 158 -13.22 -11.12 7.36
C THR A 158 -12.18 -12.06 6.78
N ALA A 159 -11.21 -11.58 6.01
CA ALA A 159 -10.27 -12.44 5.34
C ALA A 159 -9.36 -13.19 6.33
N LYS A 160 -8.99 -14.42 5.98
CA LYS A 160 -7.93 -15.17 6.68
C LYS A 160 -6.55 -14.58 6.42
N LEU A 161 -6.31 -14.17 5.17
CA LEU A 161 -5.03 -13.60 4.75
C LEU A 161 -5.23 -12.73 3.51
N VAL A 162 -4.53 -11.59 3.46
CA VAL A 162 -4.39 -10.77 2.26
C VAL A 162 -2.93 -10.79 1.81
N ILE A 163 -2.69 -11.07 0.53
CA ILE A 163 -1.36 -11.03 -0.10
C ILE A 163 -1.39 -9.94 -1.16
N THR A 164 -0.53 -8.93 -1.04
CA THR A 164 -0.57 -7.78 -1.95
C THR A 164 0.77 -7.10 -2.12
N SER A 165 0.97 -6.40 -3.24
CA SER A 165 2.08 -5.45 -3.40
C SER A 165 1.64 -3.98 -3.29
N ARG A 166 0.35 -3.72 -3.04
CA ARG A 166 -0.20 -2.37 -2.88
C ARG A 166 -0.20 -1.95 -1.42
N ILE A 167 0.58 -0.91 -1.11
CA ILE A 167 0.60 -0.35 0.25
C ILE A 167 -0.79 0.11 0.73
N HIS A 168 -1.61 0.68 -0.16
CA HIS A 168 -2.98 1.11 0.16
C HIS A 168 -4.00 -0.03 0.22
N CYS A 169 -3.58 -1.28 -0.02
CA CYS A 169 -4.33 -2.47 0.37
C CYS A 169 -3.81 -3.01 1.71
N ALA A 170 -2.48 -3.05 1.88
CA ALA A 170 -1.85 -3.61 3.07
C ALA A 170 -2.10 -2.80 4.35
N LEU A 171 -2.04 -1.46 4.30
CA LEU A 171 -2.26 -0.61 5.48
C LEU A 171 -3.70 -0.72 6.03
N PRO A 172 -4.77 -0.68 5.18
CA PRO A 172 -6.10 -1.01 5.67
C PRO A 172 -6.19 -2.40 6.31
N CYS A 173 -5.53 -3.42 5.75
CA CYS A 173 -5.54 -4.76 6.36
C CYS A 173 -4.98 -4.75 7.79
N LEU A 174 -3.90 -3.99 8.04
CA LEU A 174 -3.39 -3.78 9.40
C LEU A 174 -4.44 -3.12 10.30
N ALA A 175 -5.07 -2.04 9.84
CA ALA A 175 -6.12 -1.34 10.60
C ALA A 175 -7.31 -2.26 10.94
N LEU A 176 -7.67 -3.16 10.02
CA LEU A 176 -8.74 -4.14 10.19
C LEU A 176 -8.36 -5.32 11.09
N GLY A 177 -7.07 -5.50 11.40
CA GLY A 177 -6.55 -6.68 12.10
C GLY A 177 -6.39 -7.92 11.20
N THR A 178 -6.64 -7.78 9.89
CA THR A 178 -6.52 -8.84 8.91
C THR A 178 -5.05 -9.18 8.64
N PRO A 179 -4.62 -10.46 8.79
CA PRO A 179 -3.26 -10.86 8.44
C PRO A 179 -2.89 -10.45 7.02
N VAL A 180 -1.72 -9.83 6.85
CA VAL A 180 -1.27 -9.37 5.53
C VAL A 180 0.20 -9.70 5.26
N ILE A 181 0.46 -10.20 4.05
CA ILE A 181 1.81 -10.35 3.48
C ILE A 181 2.00 -9.32 2.37
N TYR A 182 3.02 -8.49 2.52
CA TYR A 182 3.42 -7.50 1.54
C TYR A 182 4.48 -8.07 0.58
N LEU A 183 4.15 -8.15 -0.70
CA LEU A 183 5.08 -8.58 -1.76
C LEU A 183 5.87 -7.38 -2.28
N LYS A 184 7.15 -7.30 -1.89
CA LYS A 184 8.06 -6.24 -2.32
C LYS A 184 8.86 -6.70 -3.53
N GLY A 185 8.35 -6.37 -4.72
CA GLY A 185 9.00 -6.66 -6.01
C GLY A 185 9.63 -5.42 -6.68
N PHE A 186 9.87 -4.34 -5.95
CA PHE A 186 10.33 -3.06 -6.52
C PHE A 186 11.86 -2.99 -6.60
N GLU A 187 12.39 -2.63 -7.76
CA GLU A 187 13.84 -2.44 -7.99
C GLU A 187 14.29 -0.97 -7.90
N LYS A 188 13.37 0.00 -7.90
CA LYS A 188 13.71 1.43 -7.99
C LYS A 188 13.59 2.17 -6.67
N GLU A 189 14.55 3.06 -6.41
CA GLU A 189 14.56 4.06 -5.32
C GLU A 189 13.25 4.89 -5.25
N PHE A 190 12.59 5.10 -6.39
CA PHE A 190 11.36 5.87 -6.49
C PHE A 190 10.16 5.23 -5.76
N ASP A 191 10.08 3.90 -5.71
CA ASP A 191 9.05 3.23 -4.92
C ASP A 191 9.45 3.12 -3.44
N ALA A 192 10.75 3.15 -3.13
CA ALA A 192 11.24 3.12 -1.76
C ALA A 192 10.85 4.39 -0.98
N CYS A 193 10.90 5.57 -1.61
CA CYS A 193 10.65 6.85 -0.92
C CYS A 193 9.27 6.92 -0.22
N ARG A 194 8.21 6.42 -0.86
CA ARG A 194 6.84 6.42 -0.32
C ARG A 194 6.56 5.31 0.70
N MET A 195 7.55 4.45 0.93
CA MET A 195 7.49 3.29 1.81
C MET A 195 8.33 3.46 3.08
N GLU A 196 9.16 4.51 3.16
CA GLU A 196 10.01 4.77 4.31
C GLU A 196 9.17 5.05 5.56
N GLY A 197 9.43 4.30 6.64
CA GLY A 197 8.64 4.35 7.87
C GLY A 197 7.35 3.52 7.84
N LEU A 198 6.92 3.03 6.67
CA LEU A 198 5.70 2.22 6.52
C LEU A 198 5.98 0.75 6.18
N SER A 199 7.04 0.47 5.42
CA SER A 199 7.36 -0.91 5.01
C SER A 199 7.69 -1.84 6.19
N GLU A 200 8.20 -1.29 7.29
CA GLU A 200 8.56 -2.05 8.49
C GLU A 200 7.34 -2.58 9.25
N LEU A 201 6.15 -2.07 8.96
CA LEU A 201 4.90 -2.49 9.58
C LEU A 201 4.42 -3.86 9.07
N PHE A 202 4.97 -4.36 7.96
CA PHE A 202 4.47 -5.57 7.30
C PHE A 202 5.39 -6.78 7.46
N HIS A 203 4.76 -7.95 7.47
CA HIS A 203 5.40 -9.17 6.99
C HIS A 203 5.65 -9.03 5.50
N THR A 204 6.91 -9.04 5.09
CA THR A 204 7.34 -8.75 3.73
C THR A 204 8.05 -9.93 3.13
N ILE A 205 7.69 -10.25 1.89
CA ILE A 205 8.47 -11.13 1.00
C ILE A 205 9.09 -10.26 -0.08
N ASN A 206 10.41 -10.18 -0.08
CA ASN A 206 11.19 -9.47 -1.08
C ASN A 206 11.45 -10.41 -2.27
N VAL A 207 11.24 -9.89 -3.47
CA VAL A 207 11.49 -10.59 -4.72
C VAL A 207 12.44 -9.76 -5.57
N ASN A 208 13.65 -10.28 -5.78
CA ASN A 208 14.62 -9.67 -6.69
C ASN A 208 14.45 -10.28 -8.09
N ARG A 209 14.04 -9.47 -9.08
CA ARG A 209 13.73 -10.00 -10.41
C ARG A 209 14.96 -10.42 -11.19
N LYS A 210 16.10 -9.78 -10.95
CA LYS A 210 17.36 -10.05 -11.65
C LYS A 210 18.01 -11.32 -11.14
N THR A 211 18.12 -11.46 -9.82
CA THR A 211 18.80 -12.61 -9.19
C THR A 211 17.85 -13.78 -8.96
N LYS A 212 16.54 -13.56 -9.08
CA LYS A 212 15.47 -14.49 -8.66
C LYS A 212 15.48 -14.81 -7.16
N GLU A 213 16.23 -14.06 -6.37
CA GLU A 213 16.31 -14.24 -4.93
C GLU A 213 14.98 -13.86 -4.28
N ILE A 214 14.56 -14.71 -3.33
CA ILE A 214 13.38 -14.53 -2.50
C ILE A 214 13.84 -14.51 -1.05
N SER A 215 13.44 -13.50 -0.30
CA SER A 215 13.70 -13.43 1.14
C SER A 215 12.49 -12.90 1.89
N ALA A 216 12.30 -13.36 3.12
CA ALA A 216 11.21 -12.91 3.99
C ALA A 216 11.77 -12.25 5.24
N ASN A 217 11.08 -11.25 5.79
CA ASN A 217 11.43 -10.67 7.10
C ASN A 217 10.75 -11.41 8.27
N PHE A 218 10.27 -12.63 8.03
CA PHE A 218 9.58 -13.47 9.00
C PHE A 218 9.89 -14.95 8.74
N PRO A 219 9.70 -15.84 9.75
CA PRO A 219 9.97 -17.26 9.58
C PRO A 219 9.09 -17.87 8.48
N VAL A 220 9.73 -18.45 7.48
CA VAL A 220 9.09 -19.22 6.40
C VAL A 220 9.84 -20.53 6.25
N SER A 221 9.12 -21.65 6.28
CA SER A 221 9.67 -22.99 6.04
C SER A 221 8.98 -23.60 4.82
N GLY A 222 9.70 -23.68 3.71
CA GLY A 222 9.13 -24.16 2.44
C GLY A 222 8.15 -23.15 1.82
N LEU A 223 7.16 -23.67 1.08
CA LEU A 223 6.11 -22.85 0.47
C LEU A 223 5.07 -22.45 1.51
N ILE A 224 4.58 -21.22 1.42
CA ILE A 224 3.48 -20.72 2.24
C ILE A 224 2.18 -21.35 1.73
N ASP A 225 1.48 -22.06 2.59
CA ASP A 225 0.19 -22.70 2.28
C ASP A 225 -0.98 -22.05 3.01
N GLU A 226 -2.18 -22.57 2.77
CA GLU A 226 -3.42 -22.08 3.36
C GLU A 226 -3.48 -22.22 4.88
N ASN A 227 -2.62 -23.02 5.50
CA ASN A 227 -2.60 -23.25 6.95
C ASN A 227 -1.69 -22.25 7.68
N ILE A 228 -1.06 -21.31 6.96
CA ILE A 228 -0.27 -20.24 7.58
C ILE A 228 -1.07 -19.53 8.68
N ASN A 229 -0.46 -19.46 9.86
CA ASN A 229 -0.95 -18.68 10.98
C ASN A 229 -0.04 -17.46 11.16
N LEU A 230 -0.44 -16.34 10.56
CA LEU A 230 0.32 -15.09 10.58
C LEU A 230 -0.39 -14.08 11.47
N ILE A 231 0.32 -13.55 12.46
CA ILE A 231 -0.17 -12.46 13.32
C ILE A 231 0.55 -11.20 12.88
N ASN A 232 -0.18 -10.12 12.59
CA ASN A 232 0.42 -8.84 12.19
C ASN A 232 1.37 -8.30 13.26
N LYS A 233 2.44 -7.63 12.83
CA LYS A 233 3.34 -6.91 13.72
C LYS A 233 2.56 -5.83 14.47
N PRO A 234 2.75 -5.61 15.77
CA PRO A 234 1.98 -4.62 16.52
C PRO A 234 2.43 -3.17 16.28
N ASP A 235 3.57 -2.94 15.60
CA ASP A 235 4.21 -1.64 15.43
C ASP A 235 3.29 -0.55 14.83
N TYR A 236 2.29 -0.94 14.02
CA TYR A 236 1.35 0.01 13.43
C TYR A 236 0.36 0.59 14.45
N LEU A 237 0.14 -0.08 15.60
CA LEU A 237 -0.86 0.32 16.58
C LEU A 237 -0.51 1.68 17.20
N THR A 238 0.77 1.91 17.51
CA THR A 238 1.23 3.21 18.02
C THR A 238 0.94 4.32 17.01
N LEU A 239 1.32 4.13 15.74
CA LEU A 239 1.05 5.11 14.68
C LEU A 239 -0.45 5.36 14.49
N ALA A 240 -1.27 4.32 14.52
CA ALA A 240 -2.72 4.44 14.37
C ALA A 240 -3.35 5.21 15.54
N ASN A 241 -2.93 4.91 16.76
CA ASN A 241 -3.47 5.54 17.98
C ASN A 241 -3.04 7.00 18.08
N ASP A 242 -1.75 7.30 17.87
CA ASP A 242 -1.23 8.67 17.89
C ASP A 242 -1.94 9.54 16.84
N LEU A 243 -2.19 8.99 15.64
CA LEU A 243 -2.90 9.70 14.58
C LEU A 243 -4.37 9.99 14.95
N LYS A 244 -5.07 9.01 15.54
CA LYS A 244 -6.44 9.21 16.04
C LYS A 244 -6.50 10.24 17.15
N GLU A 245 -5.57 10.19 18.10
CA GLU A 245 -5.49 11.14 19.21
C GLU A 245 -5.22 12.55 18.70
N THR A 246 -4.29 12.70 17.75
CA THR A 246 -3.97 13.98 17.10
C THR A 246 -5.22 14.60 16.47
N VAL A 247 -5.95 13.83 15.67
CA VAL A 247 -7.16 14.31 14.98
C VAL A 247 -8.30 14.58 15.96
N SER A 248 -8.53 13.70 16.94
CA SER A 248 -9.60 13.86 17.93
C SER A 248 -9.37 15.09 18.82
N SER A 249 -8.12 15.30 19.26
CA SER A 249 -7.74 16.48 20.05
C SER A 249 -7.93 17.77 19.26
N PHE A 250 -7.58 17.76 17.97
CA PHE A 250 -7.78 18.91 17.10
C PHE A 250 -9.27 19.26 16.95
N ILE A 251 -10.13 18.27 16.68
CA ILE A 251 -11.58 18.48 16.56
C ILE A 251 -12.18 19.00 17.88
N ASN A 252 -11.78 18.43 19.01
CA ASN A 252 -12.34 18.80 20.32
C ASN A 252 -11.86 20.17 20.82
N ASN A 253 -10.66 20.62 20.43
CA ASN A 253 -10.15 21.94 20.81
C ASN A 253 -10.69 23.08 19.93
N ASP A 254 -11.19 22.76 18.73
CA ASP A 254 -11.85 23.71 17.81
C ASP A 254 -13.39 23.77 18.01
N SER A 255 -13.93 23.01 18.98
CA SER A 255 -15.34 22.98 19.39
C SER A 255 -15.61 23.86 20.61
#